data_AF-A0AAU3KN07-F1
#
_entry.id   AF-A0AAU3KN07-F1
#
_cell.length_a   1.000
_cell.length_b   1.000
_cell.length_c   1.000
_cell.angle_alpha   90.00
_cell.angle_beta   90.00
_cell.angle_gamma   90.00
#
_symmetry.space_group_name_H-M   'P 1'
#
loop_
_entity.id
_entity.type
_entity.pdbx_description
1 polymer ?
#
loop_
_entity_poly.entity_id
_entity_poly.type
_entity_poly.pdbx_seq_one_letter_code
_entity_poly.pdbx_strand_id
1 'polypeptide(L)'
;MTVIDTPGTVTSLSGWTRACRLDYLIPGRGVAVLLKGGRQAALFLTDDGTLYAVGNIDPFGRAAVMSRGIVGDRGGVPVVASPLLKQSFSFLDGSCLDDSGVSLPVYAVQVVDGVVSLSNEPMHFADGPGSFDGGTA
;
A
#
# COMPACT_ATOMS: atom_id res chain seq x y z
N MET A 1 -2.56 25.33 -3.93
CA MET A 1 -1.49 24.34 -4.11
C MET A 1 -1.03 24.00 -2.71
N THR A 2 -1.55 22.92 -2.13
CA THR A 2 -1.24 22.53 -0.74
C THR A 2 -0.64 21.14 -0.80
N VAL A 3 0.68 21.07 -0.63
CA VAL A 3 1.40 19.82 -0.39
C VAL A 3 1.34 19.59 1.11
N ILE A 4 0.81 18.44 1.53
CA ILE A 4 0.92 17.99 2.93
C ILE A 4 2.28 17.28 3.03
N ASP A 5 3.25 17.95 3.64
CA ASP A 5 4.50 17.30 4.09
C ASP A 5 4.20 16.53 5.38
N THR A 6 4.30 15.20 5.32
CA THR A 6 4.33 14.33 6.51
C THR A 6 5.78 14.28 7.03
N PRO A 7 6.04 14.58 8.31
CA PRO A 7 7.41 14.59 8.82
C PRO A 7 7.94 13.16 9.00
N GLY A 8 9.09 12.86 8.38
CA GLY A 8 9.93 11.71 8.72
C GLY A 8 9.92 10.54 7.75
N THR A 9 10.25 10.73 6.46
CA THR A 9 10.61 9.61 5.57
C THR A 9 11.80 10.00 4.69
N VAL A 10 12.96 9.41 4.94
CA VAL A 10 14.12 9.48 4.04
C VAL A 10 13.86 8.52 2.88
N THR A 11 13.39 9.05 1.75
CA THR A 11 13.01 8.25 0.58
C THR A 11 14.04 8.42 -0.53
N SER A 12 14.86 7.41 -0.79
CA SER A 12 15.65 7.33 -2.03
C SER A 12 14.75 6.80 -3.15
N LEU A 13 13.91 7.68 -3.73
CA LEU A 13 13.02 7.34 -4.84
C LEU A 13 13.78 7.38 -6.15
N SER A 14 14.39 6.27 -6.58
CA SER A 14 15.00 6.15 -7.91
C SER A 14 13.92 5.97 -9.00
N GLY A 15 13.16 7.05 -9.22
CA GLY A 15 12.22 7.19 -10.32
C GLY A 15 10.82 6.59 -10.10
N TRP A 16 9.97 6.85 -11.09
CA TRP A 16 8.53 6.56 -11.04
C TRP A 16 8.10 5.74 -12.25
N THR A 17 7.14 4.85 -12.05
CA THR A 17 6.43 4.12 -13.11
C THR A 17 5.02 4.68 -13.23
N ARG A 18 4.64 5.12 -14.44
CA ARG A 18 3.26 5.54 -14.75
C ARG A 18 2.37 4.30 -14.80
N ALA A 19 1.31 4.26 -14.01
CA ALA A 19 0.39 3.14 -13.96
C ALA A 19 -0.78 3.34 -14.93
N CYS A 20 -1.66 4.30 -14.64
CA CYS A 20 -2.85 4.58 -15.42
C CYS A 20 -3.35 6.01 -15.16
N ARG A 21 -4.40 6.42 -15.89
CA ARG A 21 -5.12 7.65 -15.55
C ARG A 21 -5.95 7.44 -14.29
N LEU A 22 -6.10 8.49 -13.48
CA LEU A 22 -6.89 8.46 -12.26
C LEU A 22 -8.35 8.05 -12.50
N ASP A 23 -8.94 8.54 -13.60
CA ASP A 23 -10.33 8.26 -13.97
C ASP A 23 -10.59 6.82 -14.47
N TYR A 24 -9.55 6.00 -14.59
CA TYR A 24 -9.68 4.57 -14.88
C TYR A 24 -9.73 3.72 -13.61
N LEU A 25 -9.38 4.30 -12.46
CA LEU A 25 -9.48 3.62 -11.17
C LEU A 25 -10.92 3.65 -10.68
N ILE A 26 -11.41 2.48 -10.26
CA ILE A 26 -12.71 2.33 -9.62
C ILE A 26 -12.43 2.17 -8.12
N PRO A 27 -13.06 2.97 -7.24
CA PRO A 27 -12.91 2.82 -5.81
C PRO A 27 -13.11 1.37 -5.32
N GLY A 28 -12.25 0.93 -4.42
CA GLY A 28 -12.22 -0.43 -3.86
C GLY A 28 -11.70 -1.52 -4.80
N ARG A 29 -11.47 -1.25 -6.09
CA ARG A 29 -10.92 -2.23 -7.04
C ARG A 29 -9.42 -2.00 -7.26
N GLY A 30 -8.64 -3.01 -6.90
CA GLY A 30 -7.20 -2.97 -7.12
C GLY A 30 -6.80 -3.21 -8.57
N VAL A 31 -5.67 -2.64 -8.96
CA VAL A 31 -5.02 -2.81 -10.26
C VAL A 31 -3.58 -3.24 -10.04
N ALA A 32 -3.14 -4.28 -10.75
CA ALA A 32 -1.74 -4.71 -10.73
C ALA A 32 -0.89 -3.80 -11.61
N VAL A 33 0.27 -3.38 -11.11
CA VAL A 33 1.24 -2.54 -11.83
C VAL A 33 2.59 -3.24 -11.83
N LEU A 34 3.18 -3.39 -13.03
CA LEU A 34 4.55 -3.87 -13.20
C LEU A 34 5.50 -2.67 -13.14
N LEU A 35 6.31 -2.62 -12.10
CA LEU A 35 7.32 -1.58 -11.90
C LEU A 35 8.62 -1.93 -12.64
N LYS A 36 9.49 -0.93 -12.81
CA LYS A 36 10.86 -1.18 -13.28
C LYS A 36 11.57 -2.18 -12.34
N GLY A 37 12.42 -3.02 -12.94
CA GLY A 37 13.11 -4.09 -12.20
C GLY A 37 12.26 -5.34 -11.94
N GLY A 38 11.04 -5.42 -12.50
CA GLY A 38 10.21 -6.63 -12.45
C GLY A 38 9.38 -6.78 -11.17
N ARG A 39 9.40 -5.77 -10.30
CA ARG A 39 8.57 -5.74 -9.08
C ARG A 39 7.11 -5.51 -9.44
N GLN A 40 6.22 -6.02 -8.61
CA GLN A 40 4.79 -5.88 -8.82
C GLN A 40 4.14 -5.18 -7.64
N ALA A 41 3.31 -4.18 -7.93
CA ALA A 41 2.50 -3.46 -6.96
C ALA A 41 1.00 -3.64 -7.25
N ALA A 42 0.19 -3.51 -6.21
CA ALA A 42 -1.25 -3.44 -6.26
C ALA A 42 -1.66 -2.02 -5.88
N LEU A 43 -2.22 -1.29 -6.84
CA LEU A 43 -2.69 0.09 -6.69
C LEU A 43 -4.19 0.10 -6.39
N PHE A 44 -4.62 0.89 -5.42
CA PHE A 44 -6.01 1.05 -5.02
C PHE A 44 -6.38 2.52 -4.94
N LEU A 45 -7.60 2.84 -5.36
CA LEU A 45 -8.33 4.04 -4.98
C LEU A 45 -9.36 3.62 -3.93
N THR A 46 -9.43 4.30 -2.79
CA THR A 46 -10.42 4.06 -1.74
C THR A 46 -11.62 5.00 -1.90
N ASP A 47 -12.74 4.69 -1.24
CA ASP A 47 -14.00 5.46 -1.38
C ASP A 47 -13.89 6.92 -0.88
N ASP A 48 -12.95 7.20 0.02
CA ASP A 48 -12.59 8.55 0.48
C ASP A 48 -11.71 9.32 -0.51
N GLY A 49 -11.35 8.70 -1.65
CA GLY A 49 -10.52 9.28 -2.69
C GLY A 49 -9.01 9.12 -2.48
N THR A 50 -8.58 8.40 -1.44
CA THR A 50 -7.17 8.19 -1.15
C THR A 50 -6.57 7.11 -2.07
N LEU A 51 -5.31 7.29 -2.47
CA LEU A 51 -4.58 6.31 -3.28
C LEU A 51 -3.56 5.57 -2.42
N TYR A 52 -3.55 4.25 -2.51
CA TYR A 52 -2.60 3.39 -1.81
C TYR A 52 -1.96 2.39 -2.76
N ALA A 53 -0.72 2.02 -2.46
CA ALA A 53 -0.03 1.00 -3.21
C ALA A 53 0.83 0.09 -2.34
N VAL A 54 0.63 -1.22 -2.49
CA VAL A 54 1.35 -2.26 -1.75
C VAL A 54 1.91 -3.32 -2.69
N GLY A 55 2.73 -4.25 -2.20
CA GLY A 55 3.20 -5.39 -3.00
C GLY A 55 2.04 -6.23 -3.55
N ASN A 56 2.15 -6.65 -4.82
CA ASN A 56 1.11 -7.49 -5.43
C ASN A 56 1.21 -8.97 -5.03
N ILE A 57 2.33 -9.41 -4.44
CA ILE A 57 2.57 -10.79 -4.04
C ILE A 57 2.08 -11.00 -2.60
N ASP A 58 1.14 -11.92 -2.41
CA ASP A 58 0.73 -12.39 -1.09
C ASP A 58 1.92 -13.14 -0.43
N PRO A 59 2.36 -12.74 0.78
CA PRO A 59 3.53 -13.33 1.42
C PRO A 59 3.30 -14.76 1.94
N PHE A 60 2.05 -15.14 2.23
CA PHE A 60 1.68 -16.47 2.69
C PHE A 60 1.49 -17.42 1.51
N GLY A 61 0.67 -17.01 0.54
CA GLY A 61 0.34 -17.81 -0.63
C GLY A 61 1.38 -17.77 -1.75
N ARG A 62 2.34 -16.83 -1.68
CA ARG A 62 3.39 -16.57 -2.69
C ARG A 62 2.82 -16.37 -4.11
N ALA A 63 1.65 -15.75 -4.20
CA ALA A 63 0.94 -15.55 -5.46
C ALA A 63 0.65 -14.06 -5.72
N ALA A 64 0.68 -13.65 -6.99
CA ALA A 64 0.46 -12.27 -7.42
C ALA A 64 -1.03 -11.87 -7.43
N VAL A 65 -1.64 -11.81 -6.25
CA VAL A 65 -3.11 -11.71 -6.11
C VAL A 65 -3.58 -10.53 -5.27
N MET A 66 -2.69 -9.75 -4.64
CA MET A 66 -3.13 -8.71 -3.71
C MET A 66 -4.00 -7.63 -4.37
N SER A 67 -3.77 -7.29 -5.64
CA SER A 67 -4.63 -6.40 -6.42
C SER A 67 -6.08 -6.88 -6.57
N ARG A 68 -6.38 -8.14 -6.28
CA ARG A 68 -7.74 -8.71 -6.27
C ARG A 68 -8.33 -8.78 -4.86
N GLY A 69 -7.60 -8.27 -3.87
CA GLY A 69 -8.01 -8.21 -2.48
C GLY A 69 -9.20 -7.29 -2.26
N ILE A 70 -9.86 -7.49 -1.11
CA ILE A 70 -11.00 -6.68 -0.70
C ILE A 70 -10.47 -5.55 0.17
N VAL A 71 -10.73 -4.31 -0.23
CA VAL A 71 -10.47 -3.11 0.57
C VAL A 71 -11.45 -3.07 1.73
N GLY A 72 -10.97 -2.65 2.90
CA GLY A 72 -11.82 -2.44 4.06
C GLY A 72 -11.15 -1.60 5.13
N ASP A 73 -11.79 -1.56 6.29
CA ASP A 73 -11.29 -0.94 7.50
C ASP A 73 -11.20 -2.00 8.61
N ARG A 74 -10.13 -1.95 9.40
CA ARG A 74 -9.98 -2.77 10.59
C ARG A 74 -9.64 -1.88 11.78
N GLY A 75 -10.68 -1.39 12.45
CA GLY A 75 -10.54 -0.58 13.66
C GLY A 75 -9.94 0.80 13.38
N GLY A 76 -10.29 1.40 12.24
CA GLY A 76 -9.76 2.69 11.78
C GLY A 76 -8.51 2.58 10.90
N VAL A 77 -7.98 1.37 10.69
CA VAL A 77 -6.84 1.14 9.79
C VAL A 77 -7.35 0.73 8.42
N PRO A 78 -7.02 1.48 7.34
CA PRO A 78 -7.38 1.08 5.98
C PRO A 78 -6.55 -0.13 5.56
N VAL A 79 -7.22 -1.19 5.10
CA VAL A 79 -6.59 -2.48 4.80
C VAL A 79 -6.99 -3.04 3.44
N VAL A 80 -6.17 -3.94 2.93
CA VAL A 80 -6.54 -4.93 1.91
C VAL A 80 -6.48 -6.33 2.49
N ALA A 81 -7.58 -7.08 2.38
CA ALA A 81 -7.61 -8.49 2.73
C ALA A 81 -7.12 -9.35 1.56
N SER A 82 -6.19 -10.26 1.81
CA SER A 82 -5.75 -11.25 0.82
C SER A 82 -6.93 -12.05 0.27
N PRO A 83 -7.04 -12.25 -1.06
CA PRO A 83 -8.04 -13.15 -1.63
C PRO A 83 -7.93 -14.59 -1.16
N LEU A 84 -6.72 -15.05 -0.81
CA LEU A 84 -6.42 -16.45 -0.52
C LEU A 84 -6.82 -16.83 0.90
N LEU A 85 -6.14 -16.24 1.87
CA LEU A 85 -6.22 -16.65 3.28
C LEU A 85 -6.80 -15.55 4.19
N LYS A 86 -7.29 -14.45 3.60
CA LYS A 86 -8.04 -13.36 4.25
C LYS A 86 -7.27 -12.56 5.30
N GLN A 87 -5.94 -12.69 5.37
CA GLN A 87 -5.14 -11.81 6.21
C GLN A 87 -5.30 -10.36 5.75
N SER A 88 -5.41 -9.46 6.70
CA SER A 88 -5.62 -8.04 6.49
C SER A 88 -4.28 -7.30 6.55
N PHE A 89 -3.90 -6.64 5.47
CA PHE A 89 -2.67 -5.85 5.39
C PHE A 89 -2.99 -4.37 5.38
N SER A 90 -2.35 -3.61 6.27
CA SER A 90 -2.43 -2.16 6.36
C SER A 90 -1.91 -1.51 5.07
N PHE A 91 -2.66 -0.56 4.53
CA PHE A 91 -2.19 0.27 3.42
C PHE A 91 -1.14 1.31 3.84
N LEU A 92 -1.07 1.63 5.14
CA LEU A 92 -0.24 2.72 5.66
C LEU A 92 1.23 2.33 5.71
N ASP A 93 1.50 1.13 6.22
CA ASP A 93 2.84 0.62 6.51
C ASP A 93 3.07 -0.80 5.97
N GLY A 94 2.04 -1.42 5.40
CA GLY A 94 2.10 -2.78 4.86
C GLY A 94 1.99 -3.88 5.91
N SER A 95 1.90 -3.55 7.20
CA SER A 95 1.85 -4.54 8.29
C SER A 95 0.65 -5.48 8.17
N CYS A 96 0.84 -6.76 8.46
CA CYS A 96 -0.24 -7.73 8.57
C CYS A 96 -0.86 -7.65 9.98
N LEU A 97 -2.15 -7.33 10.06
CA LEU A 97 -2.86 -7.18 11.33
C LEU A 97 -3.14 -8.53 12.01
N ASP A 98 -2.95 -9.64 11.28
CA ASP A 98 -3.15 -11.00 11.77
C ASP A 98 -1.83 -11.69 12.16
N ASP A 99 -0.68 -11.13 11.74
CA ASP A 99 0.66 -11.66 12.03
C ASP A 99 1.71 -10.54 11.95
N SER A 100 2.21 -10.09 13.10
CA SER A 100 3.16 -8.97 13.20
C SER A 100 4.52 -9.25 12.55
N GLY A 101 4.85 -10.51 12.25
CA GLY A 101 6.08 -10.89 11.56
C GLY A 101 6.03 -10.72 10.05
N VAL A 102 4.89 -10.33 9.48
CA VAL A 102 4.66 -10.31 8.03
C VAL A 102 4.19 -8.93 7.58
N SER A 103 4.75 -8.45 6.47
CA SER A 103 4.33 -7.20 5.84
C SER A 103 4.42 -7.26 4.32
N LEU A 104 3.68 -6.36 3.67
CA LEU A 104 3.82 -6.03 2.26
C LEU A 104 4.74 -4.81 2.11
N PRO A 105 5.54 -4.73 1.02
CA PRO A 105 6.19 -3.47 0.68
C PRO A 105 5.14 -2.41 0.32
N VAL A 106 5.33 -1.18 0.77
CA VAL A 106 4.48 -0.02 0.42
C VAL A 106 5.20 0.85 -0.61
N TYR A 107 4.49 1.35 -1.60
CA TYR A 107 5.05 2.22 -2.64
C TYR A 107 4.45 3.61 -2.55
N ALA A 108 5.27 4.64 -2.78
CA ALA A 108 4.78 6.01 -2.87
C ALA A 108 3.89 6.15 -4.10
N VAL A 109 2.82 6.92 -3.98
CA VAL A 109 1.88 7.21 -5.07
C VAL A 109 1.81 8.72 -5.29
N GLN A 110 1.86 9.13 -6.56
CA GLN A 110 1.65 10.53 -6.94
C GLN A 110 0.71 10.63 -8.13
N VAL A 111 0.03 11.76 -8.27
CA VAL A 111 -0.80 12.09 -9.44
C VAL A 111 -0.24 13.34 -10.10
N VAL A 112 0.15 13.22 -11.36
CA VAL A 112 0.65 14.34 -12.18
C VAL A 112 -0.15 14.37 -13.47
N ASP A 113 -0.79 15.50 -13.76
CA ASP A 113 -1.63 15.70 -14.95
C ASP A 113 -2.68 14.59 -15.15
N GLY A 114 -3.30 14.16 -14.05
CA GLY A 114 -4.32 13.09 -14.05
C GLY A 114 -3.77 11.67 -14.23
N VAL A 115 -2.45 11.49 -14.26
CA VAL A 115 -1.80 10.18 -14.36
C VAL A 115 -1.25 9.77 -13.00
N VAL A 116 -1.67 8.59 -12.54
CA VAL A 116 -1.18 7.98 -11.31
C VAL A 116 0.15 7.29 -11.59
N SER A 117 1.15 7.57 -10.75
CA SER A 117 2.48 6.98 -10.83
C SER A 117 2.90 6.40 -9.47
N LEU A 118 3.67 5.32 -9.50
CA LEU A 118 4.24 4.68 -8.32
C LEU A 118 5.75 4.78 -8.30
N SER A 119 6.34 4.84 -7.11
CA SER A 119 7.78 4.70 -6.95
C SER A 119 8.26 3.33 -7.44
N ASN A 120 9.45 3.27 -8.03
CA ASN A 120 10.05 1.98 -8.42
C ASN A 120 10.56 1.18 -7.21
N GLU A 121 10.92 1.89 -6.14
CA GLU A 121 11.38 1.34 -4.87
C GLU A 121 10.32 1.54 -3.78
N PRO A 122 10.13 0.58 -2.86
CA PRO A 122 9.28 0.74 -1.71
C PRO A 122 9.78 1.86 -0.81
N MET A 123 8.84 2.41 -0.06
CA MET A 123 9.15 3.26 1.06
C MET A 123 9.74 2.41 2.19
N HIS A 124 10.78 2.93 2.82
CA HIS A 124 11.32 2.38 4.05
C HIS A 124 10.77 3.20 5.21
N PHE A 125 9.99 2.56 6.08
CA PHE A 125 9.57 3.14 7.34
C PHE A 125 10.68 2.91 8.36
N ALA A 126 11.11 3.98 9.04
CA ALA A 126 12.08 3.86 10.12
C ALA A 126 11.39 3.24 11.34
N ASP A 127 11.78 2.00 11.64
CA ASP A 127 11.58 1.16 12.83
C ASP A 127 10.14 0.75 13.28
N GLY A 128 9.89 -0.56 13.17
CA GLY A 128 9.51 -1.52 14.25
C GLY A 128 8.31 -1.24 15.19
N PRO A 129 7.60 -2.28 15.66
CA PRO A 129 6.36 -2.11 16.40
C PRO A 129 6.60 -1.39 17.73
N GLY A 130 6.00 -0.21 17.88
CA GLY A 130 5.84 0.43 19.18
C GLY A 130 5.14 -0.54 20.12
N SER A 131 5.83 -0.95 21.17
CA SER A 131 5.24 -1.61 22.33
C SER A 131 4.10 -0.73 22.83
N PHE A 132 2.87 -1.22 22.69
CA PHE A 132 1.73 -0.68 23.43
C PHE A 132 1.93 -1.10 24.89
N ASP A 133 2.54 -0.21 25.65
CA ASP A 133 2.59 -0.32 27.10
C ASP A 133 1.15 -0.27 27.61
N GLY A 134 0.64 -1.42 28.03
CA GLY A 134 -0.67 -1.57 28.65
C GLY A 134 -0.73 -0.79 29.95
N GLY A 135 -1.12 0.48 29.88
CA GLY A 135 -1.57 1.27 31.02
C GLY A 135 -2.96 0.80 31.46
N THR A 136 -2.98 -0.16 32.39
CA THR A 136 -4.18 -0.43 33.19
C THR A 136 -4.25 0.60 34.32
N ALA A 137 -5.48 0.97 34.68
CA ALA A 137 -5.92 1.97 35.64
C ALA A 137 -5.13 2.12 36.96
#